data_AF-A0A1H4V6P0-F1
#
_entry.id   AF-A0A1H4V6P0-F1
#
_cell.length_a   1.000
_cell.length_b   1.000
_cell.length_c   1.000
_cell.angle_alpha   90.00
_cell.angle_beta   90.00
_cell.angle_gamma   90.00
#
_symmetry.space_group_name_H-M   'P 1'
#
loop_
_entity.id
_entity.type
_entity.pdbx_description
1 polymer ?
#
loop_
_entity_poly.entity_id
_entity_poly.type
_entity_poly.pdbx_seq_one_letter_code
_entity_poly.pdbx_strand_id
1 'polypeptide(L)'
;MRVFRNALIASLVFSASFAALPVLAQPKPSATDDRAVSQFWNVYRTLTSECGGAAWTLWQSNSYERWRSGKSPVLSMHYSARFYQTLPPAPQALPEPTRAQAAEAMKKANDILKTSAPEFSTLADYINAKDFKDDKYKKGDEINTRLVAAGKACFDVSQEMENIFTAYAEKRAPDLVSASSNKPAAQQRLSDWQMARDLSNELAKGTKADLAALDTKTKALSEMVEKRLADPALAASSFYRDLNKDVAVEMRKTVREIKEKPKLLQEYGEQRPRNRFVYLRSQINAGGGRNLLDEISK
;
A
#
# COMPACT_ATOMS: atom_id res chain seq x y z
N MET A 1 -44.97 -59.22 50.37
CA MET A 1 -43.74 -59.86 49.86
C MET A 1 -42.77 -58.77 49.40
N ARG A 2 -41.46 -59.09 49.42
CA ARG A 2 -40.34 -58.61 48.56
C ARG A 2 -40.61 -57.33 47.73
N VAL A 3 -40.04 -56.17 48.09
CA VAL A 3 -38.64 -55.70 47.84
C VAL A 3 -38.48 -54.99 46.48
N PHE A 4 -38.14 -53.69 46.51
CA PHE A 4 -37.71 -52.88 45.37
C PHE A 4 -36.23 -52.49 45.49
N ARG A 5 -35.43 -52.79 44.44
CA ARG A 5 -33.99 -52.49 44.20
C ARG A 5 -33.69 -52.84 42.72
N ASN A 6 -32.86 -52.18 41.91
CA ASN A 6 -32.15 -50.87 41.93
C ASN A 6 -32.49 -50.16 40.58
N ALA A 7 -31.92 -49.04 40.09
CA ALA A 7 -30.85 -48.11 40.49
C ALA A 7 -31.24 -46.70 39.95
N LEU A 8 -30.82 -45.55 40.50
CA LEU A 8 -29.48 -44.94 40.54
C LEU A 8 -28.91 -44.49 39.16
N ILE A 9 -29.39 -43.32 38.68
CA ILE A 9 -28.57 -42.34 37.96
C ILE A 9 -28.79 -40.99 38.64
N ALA A 10 -27.72 -40.36 39.12
CA ALA A 10 -27.76 -39.01 39.67
C ALA A 10 -27.32 -38.00 38.62
N SER A 11 -28.26 -37.17 38.14
CA SER A 11 -27.95 -36.08 37.21
C SER A 11 -27.19 -34.95 37.92
N LEU A 12 -25.86 -35.06 37.98
CA LEU A 12 -25.00 -34.00 38.49
C LEU A 12 -25.16 -32.74 37.61
N VAL A 13 -25.59 -31.64 38.23
CA VAL A 13 -25.57 -30.31 37.62
C VAL A 13 -24.12 -29.89 37.46
N PHE A 14 -23.55 -30.14 36.27
CA PHE A 14 -22.20 -29.69 35.97
C PHE A 14 -22.24 -28.21 35.57
N SER A 15 -22.16 -27.34 36.58
CA SER A 15 -22.00 -25.90 36.39
C SER A 15 -20.71 -25.63 35.61
N ALA A 16 -20.84 -25.45 34.29
CA ALA A 16 -19.75 -25.09 33.40
C ALA A 16 -19.34 -23.63 33.65
N SER A 17 -18.61 -23.40 34.74
CA SER A 17 -17.95 -22.15 35.03
C SER A 17 -17.04 -21.79 33.87
N PHE A 18 -17.42 -20.77 33.09
CA PHE A 18 -16.53 -20.15 32.13
C PHE A 18 -15.39 -19.47 32.88
N ALA A 19 -14.35 -20.23 33.16
CA ALA A 19 -13.06 -19.70 33.56
C ALA A 19 -12.58 -18.79 32.42
N ALA A 20 -12.70 -17.47 32.63
CA ALA A 20 -12.15 -16.50 31.71
C ALA A 20 -10.64 -16.76 31.64
N LEU A 21 -10.19 -17.32 30.50
CA LEU A 21 -8.76 -17.44 30.23
C LEU A 21 -8.16 -16.05 30.39
N PRO A 22 -7.10 -15.86 31.21
CA PRO A 22 -6.44 -14.58 31.27
C PRO A 22 -5.97 -14.28 29.84
N VAL A 23 -6.45 -13.17 29.28
CA VAL A 23 -5.87 -12.62 28.05
C VAL A 23 -4.43 -12.28 28.41
N LEU A 24 -3.51 -13.18 28.04
CA LEU A 24 -2.09 -13.00 28.25
C LEU A 24 -1.71 -11.73 27.50
N ALA A 25 -1.57 -10.64 28.26
CA ALA A 25 -1.13 -9.36 27.73
C ALA A 25 0.18 -9.62 26.99
N GLN A 26 0.17 -9.42 25.67
CA GLN A 26 1.32 -9.76 24.84
C GLN A 26 2.54 -9.03 25.42
N PRO A 27 3.66 -9.72 25.65
CA PRO A 27 4.84 -9.11 26.24
C PRO A 27 5.22 -7.90 25.38
N LYS A 28 5.46 -6.76 26.04
CA LYS A 28 5.77 -5.49 25.36
C LYS A 28 6.90 -5.76 24.35
N PRO A 29 6.73 -5.42 23.05
CA PRO A 29 7.71 -5.76 22.02
C PRO A 29 9.13 -5.41 22.44
N SER A 30 10.08 -6.32 22.22
CA SER A 30 11.48 -6.01 22.47
C SER A 30 11.99 -5.04 21.41
N ALA A 31 13.07 -4.31 21.71
CA ALA A 31 13.73 -3.47 20.70
C ALA A 31 14.22 -4.29 19.48
N THR A 32 14.37 -5.61 19.62
CA THR A 32 14.64 -6.54 18.52
C THR A 32 13.41 -6.77 17.64
N ASP A 33 12.23 -6.89 18.24
CA ASP A 33 10.95 -7.08 17.53
C ASP A 33 10.57 -5.85 16.72
N ASP A 34 10.62 -4.66 17.33
CA ASP A 34 10.31 -3.40 16.65
C ASP A 34 11.30 -3.13 15.49
N ARG A 35 12.58 -3.51 15.66
CA ARG A 35 13.58 -3.48 14.60
C ARG A 35 13.26 -4.47 13.47
N ALA A 36 12.84 -5.70 13.78
CA ALA A 36 12.48 -6.70 12.79
C ALA A 36 11.23 -6.28 12.00
N VAL A 37 10.20 -5.76 12.68
CA VAL A 37 8.99 -5.17 12.07
C VAL A 37 9.36 -4.00 11.15
N SER A 38 10.22 -3.10 11.62
CA SER A 38 10.71 -1.96 10.82
C SER A 38 11.50 -2.40 9.58
N GLN A 39 12.36 -3.42 9.69
CA GLN A 39 13.11 -3.96 8.56
C GLN A 39 12.19 -4.64 7.54
N PHE A 40 11.22 -5.43 8.01
CA PHE A 40 10.21 -6.08 7.17
C PHE A 40 9.41 -5.05 6.37
N TRP A 41 8.82 -4.05 7.02
CA TRP A 41 8.05 -3.00 6.33
C TRP A 41 8.91 -2.14 5.37
N ASN A 42 10.23 -2.04 5.59
CA ASN A 42 11.11 -1.39 4.63
C ASN A 42 11.34 -2.23 3.36
N VAL A 43 11.60 -3.54 3.47
CA VAL A 43 11.70 -4.42 2.28
C VAL A 43 10.36 -4.51 1.56
N TYR A 44 9.26 -4.59 2.32
CA TYR A 44 7.89 -4.52 1.83
C TYR A 44 7.66 -3.28 0.94
N ARG A 45 7.98 -2.08 1.48
CA ARG A 45 7.85 -0.80 0.79
C ARG A 45 8.73 -0.72 -0.47
N THR A 46 9.93 -1.31 -0.47
CA THR A 46 10.72 -1.39 -1.71
C THR A 46 10.03 -2.28 -2.73
N LEU A 47 9.55 -3.47 -2.37
CA LEU A 47 8.81 -4.34 -3.30
C LEU A 47 7.55 -3.66 -3.87
N THR A 48 6.78 -2.94 -3.04
CA THR A 48 5.64 -2.12 -3.51
C THR A 48 6.10 -1.06 -4.53
N SER A 49 7.20 -0.37 -4.26
CA SER A 49 7.77 0.66 -5.15
C SER A 49 8.32 0.08 -6.45
N GLU A 50 9.00 -1.06 -6.39
CA GLU A 50 9.55 -1.79 -7.54
C GLU A 50 8.42 -2.32 -8.44
N CYS A 51 7.39 -2.95 -7.86
CA CYS A 51 6.18 -3.34 -8.59
C CYS A 51 5.49 -2.11 -9.22
N GLY A 52 5.31 -1.01 -8.47
CA GLY A 52 4.74 0.23 -9.01
C GLY A 52 5.59 0.88 -10.12
N GLY A 53 6.91 0.71 -10.06
CA GLY A 53 7.87 1.17 -11.07
C GLY A 53 7.84 0.33 -12.35
N ALA A 54 7.86 -1.00 -12.22
CA ALA A 54 7.70 -1.93 -13.33
C ALA A 54 6.35 -1.73 -14.02
N ALA A 55 5.26 -1.70 -13.23
CA ALA A 55 3.91 -1.45 -13.72
C ALA A 55 3.79 -0.10 -14.45
N TRP A 56 4.33 0.99 -13.90
CA TRP A 56 4.35 2.28 -14.58
C TRP A 56 5.13 2.24 -15.88
N THR A 57 6.32 1.66 -15.89
CA THR A 57 7.15 1.63 -17.10
C THR A 57 6.42 0.90 -18.22
N LEU A 58 5.76 -0.21 -17.91
CA LEU A 58 4.98 -1.02 -18.83
C LEU A 58 3.61 -0.42 -19.22
N TRP A 59 3.09 0.51 -18.42
CA TRP A 59 1.82 1.20 -18.72
C TRP A 59 2.03 2.51 -19.49
N GLN A 60 3.01 3.33 -19.10
CA GLN A 60 3.39 4.56 -19.81
C GLN A 60 4.12 4.25 -21.14
N SER A 61 4.83 3.13 -21.19
CA SER A 61 5.54 2.64 -22.36
C SER A 61 5.16 1.17 -22.62
N ASN A 62 4.56 0.78 -23.75
CA ASN A 62 4.62 1.43 -25.07
C ASN A 62 6.08 1.67 -25.51
N SER A 63 7.06 1.02 -24.87
CA SER A 63 8.50 1.17 -25.16
C SER A 63 8.86 0.41 -26.44
N TYR A 64 8.39 -0.83 -26.56
CA TYR A 64 8.51 -1.62 -27.78
C TYR A 64 7.78 -0.96 -28.97
N GLU A 65 6.52 -0.55 -28.79
CA GLU A 65 5.71 0.02 -29.87
C GLU A 65 6.13 1.47 -30.24
N ARG A 66 6.61 2.29 -29.30
CA ARG A 66 7.30 3.55 -29.65
C ARG A 66 8.63 3.32 -30.36
N TRP A 67 9.37 2.27 -30.01
CA TRP A 67 10.61 1.92 -30.69
C TRP A 67 10.31 1.41 -32.13
N ARG A 68 9.33 0.51 -32.31
CA ARG A 68 8.78 0.05 -33.60
C ARG A 68 8.34 1.21 -34.49
N SER A 69 7.72 2.23 -33.91
CA SER A 69 7.27 3.43 -34.62
C SER A 69 8.30 4.58 -34.66
N GLY A 70 9.56 4.33 -34.30
CA GLY A 70 10.69 5.27 -34.45
C GLY A 70 10.71 6.46 -33.49
N LYS A 71 9.96 6.41 -32.38
CA LYS A 71 9.67 7.52 -31.45
C LYS A 71 10.39 7.44 -30.10
N SER A 72 11.38 6.55 -29.93
CA SER A 72 12.17 6.44 -28.69
C SER A 72 13.65 6.14 -29.01
N PRO A 73 14.63 6.82 -28.40
CA PRO A 73 16.06 6.57 -28.68
C PRO A 73 16.55 5.19 -28.23
N VAL A 74 16.09 4.72 -27.06
CA VAL A 74 16.50 3.45 -26.43
C VAL A 74 15.33 2.86 -25.65
N LEU A 75 15.32 1.54 -25.44
CA LEU A 75 14.50 0.86 -24.42
C LEU A 75 15.19 0.93 -23.05
N SER A 76 15.05 2.05 -22.34
CA SER A 76 15.59 2.22 -20.99
C SER A 76 14.63 1.69 -19.91
N MET A 77 14.69 0.40 -19.61
CA MET A 77 13.94 -0.21 -18.51
C MET A 77 14.84 -0.45 -17.29
N HIS A 78 14.81 0.51 -16.38
CA HIS A 78 15.49 0.44 -15.09
C HIS A 78 14.67 -0.37 -14.09
N TYR A 79 14.77 -1.70 -14.18
CA TYR A 79 14.27 -2.61 -13.14
C TYR A 79 15.37 -3.55 -12.64
N SER A 80 15.48 -3.76 -11.32
CA SER A 80 16.56 -4.53 -10.69
C SER A 80 16.02 -5.67 -9.83
N ALA A 81 15.69 -6.79 -10.48
CA ALA A 81 15.31 -8.05 -9.83
C ALA A 81 16.37 -8.64 -8.88
N ARG A 82 17.60 -8.11 -8.91
CA ARG A 82 18.75 -8.65 -8.17
C ARG A 82 18.74 -8.28 -6.68
N PHE A 83 17.97 -7.29 -6.24
CA PHE A 83 18.10 -6.74 -4.88
C PHE A 83 17.63 -7.65 -3.74
N TYR A 84 16.75 -8.62 -3.99
CA TYR A 84 16.11 -9.43 -2.93
C TYR A 84 16.11 -10.94 -3.22
N GLN A 85 17.32 -11.51 -3.34
CA GLN A 85 17.51 -12.96 -3.53
C GLN A 85 16.81 -13.77 -2.43
N THR A 86 16.96 -13.35 -1.17
CA THR A 86 16.26 -13.88 0.01
C THR A 86 15.37 -12.78 0.62
N LEU A 87 14.08 -13.07 0.82
CA LEU A 87 13.18 -12.19 1.56
C LEU A 87 13.36 -12.42 3.08
N PRO A 88 13.22 -11.37 3.92
CA PRO A 88 13.10 -11.59 5.35
C PRO A 88 11.80 -12.35 5.66
N PRO A 89 11.80 -13.28 6.65
CA PRO A 89 10.56 -13.87 7.14
C PRO A 89 9.69 -12.78 7.80
N ALA A 90 8.36 -12.95 7.75
CA ALA A 90 7.46 -12.04 8.42
C ALA A 90 7.64 -12.13 9.96
N PRO A 91 7.99 -11.04 10.67
CA PRO A 91 8.29 -11.07 12.10
C PRO A 91 7.15 -11.63 12.93
N GLN A 92 7.46 -12.42 13.95
CA GLN A 92 6.45 -13.01 14.83
C GLN A 92 5.61 -11.95 15.55
N ALA A 93 6.18 -10.77 15.81
CA ALA A 93 5.52 -9.61 16.41
C ALA A 93 4.50 -8.87 15.50
N LEU A 94 4.38 -9.25 14.21
CA LEU A 94 3.23 -8.82 13.41
C LEU A 94 1.98 -9.64 13.81
N PRO A 95 0.83 -9.00 14.07
CA PRO A 95 -0.40 -9.72 14.39
C PRO A 95 -0.95 -10.45 13.16
N GLU A 96 -1.67 -11.55 13.38
CA GLU A 96 -2.50 -12.17 12.34
C GLU A 96 -3.83 -11.41 12.16
N PRO A 97 -4.43 -11.41 10.95
CA PRO A 97 -3.97 -12.05 9.71
C PRO A 97 -2.92 -11.24 8.93
N THR A 98 -2.56 -10.04 9.40
CA THR A 98 -1.66 -9.12 8.70
C THR A 98 -0.30 -9.77 8.40
N ARG A 99 0.25 -10.56 9.31
CA ARG A 99 1.53 -11.26 9.14
C ARG A 99 1.50 -12.25 7.98
N ALA A 100 0.50 -13.14 7.93
CA ALA A 100 0.32 -14.07 6.82
C ALA A 100 0.08 -13.34 5.48
N GLN A 101 -0.83 -12.36 5.46
CA GLN A 101 -1.15 -11.56 4.27
C GLN A 101 0.07 -10.81 3.71
N ALA A 102 0.87 -10.20 4.59
CA ALA A 102 2.05 -9.46 4.18
C ALA A 102 3.17 -10.39 3.67
N ALA A 103 3.33 -11.58 4.25
CA ALA A 103 4.26 -12.60 3.78
C ALA A 103 3.90 -13.11 2.37
N GLU A 104 2.62 -13.40 2.14
CA GLU A 104 2.10 -13.85 0.84
C GLU A 104 2.28 -12.75 -0.23
N ALA A 105 1.86 -11.52 0.06
CA ALA A 105 1.98 -10.40 -0.87
C ALA A 105 3.45 -10.07 -1.22
N MET A 106 4.37 -10.12 -0.25
CA MET A 106 5.82 -9.97 -0.53
C MET A 106 6.38 -11.09 -1.41
N LYS A 107 5.99 -12.35 -1.16
CA LYS A 107 6.42 -13.48 -1.99
C LYS A 107 5.90 -13.30 -3.42
N LYS A 108 4.59 -13.03 -3.56
CA LYS A 108 3.89 -12.79 -4.83
C LYS A 108 4.54 -11.66 -5.64
N ALA A 109 4.87 -10.53 -5.00
CA ALA A 109 5.62 -9.44 -5.61
C ALA A 109 7.00 -9.91 -6.12
N ASN A 110 7.79 -10.55 -5.26
CA ASN A 110 9.14 -11.02 -5.61
C ASN A 110 9.12 -12.04 -6.75
N ASP A 111 8.15 -12.96 -6.77
CA ASP A 111 8.05 -14.01 -7.78
C ASP A 111 7.59 -13.46 -9.15
N ILE A 112 6.68 -12.47 -9.20
CA ILE A 112 6.34 -11.74 -10.44
C ILE A 112 7.56 -10.95 -10.95
N LEU A 113 8.26 -10.25 -10.07
CA LEU A 113 9.42 -9.44 -10.43
C LEU A 113 10.57 -10.31 -10.95
N LYS A 114 10.85 -11.46 -10.31
CA LYS A 114 11.80 -12.47 -10.77
C LYS A 114 11.44 -13.06 -12.13
N THR A 115 10.17 -13.40 -12.37
CA THR A 115 9.72 -13.97 -13.65
C THR A 115 9.68 -12.96 -14.79
N SER A 116 9.49 -11.67 -14.50
CA SER A 116 9.54 -10.60 -15.52
C SER A 116 10.96 -10.29 -16.03
N ALA A 117 12.00 -10.53 -15.23
CA ALA A 117 13.37 -10.11 -15.58
C ALA A 117 13.99 -10.84 -16.79
N PRO A 118 13.82 -12.16 -16.99
CA PRO A 118 14.23 -12.83 -18.22
C PRO A 118 13.51 -12.32 -19.48
N GLU A 119 12.25 -11.93 -19.38
CA GLU A 119 11.48 -11.38 -20.52
C GLU A 119 12.04 -10.03 -20.98
N PHE A 120 12.50 -9.18 -20.04
CA PHE A 120 13.19 -7.94 -20.38
C PHE A 120 14.54 -8.16 -21.07
N SER A 121 15.34 -9.15 -20.63
CA SER A 121 16.55 -9.54 -21.37
C SER A 121 16.18 -10.01 -22.77
N THR A 122 15.24 -10.94 -22.87
CA THR A 122 14.78 -11.53 -24.14
C THR A 122 14.32 -10.46 -25.14
N LEU A 123 13.64 -9.40 -24.69
CA LEU A 123 13.26 -8.27 -25.54
C LEU A 123 14.47 -7.44 -26.01
N ALA A 124 15.42 -7.17 -25.11
CA ALA A 124 16.64 -6.43 -25.46
C ALA A 124 17.52 -7.23 -26.43
N ASP A 125 17.70 -8.53 -26.19
CA ASP A 125 18.48 -9.45 -27.01
C ASP A 125 17.89 -9.57 -28.43
N TYR A 126 16.56 -9.74 -28.53
CA TYR A 126 15.80 -9.75 -29.79
C TYR A 126 15.98 -8.46 -30.62
N ILE A 127 16.06 -7.30 -29.97
CA ILE A 127 16.24 -6.00 -30.63
C ILE A 127 17.71 -5.76 -31.03
N ASN A 128 18.65 -6.16 -30.17
CA ASN A 128 20.09 -6.06 -30.44
C ASN A 128 20.53 -6.96 -31.60
N ALA A 129 20.02 -8.20 -31.66
CA ALA A 129 20.25 -9.16 -32.74
C ALA A 129 19.60 -8.74 -34.08
N LYS A 130 18.53 -7.94 -34.02
CA LYS A 130 17.72 -7.44 -35.14
C LYS A 130 16.78 -8.48 -35.77
N ASP A 131 16.47 -9.56 -35.06
CA ASP A 131 15.45 -10.58 -35.37
C ASP A 131 14.14 -9.99 -35.93
N PHE A 132 13.73 -8.81 -35.43
CA PHE A 132 12.53 -8.08 -35.85
C PHE A 132 12.43 -7.80 -37.36
N LYS A 133 13.55 -7.83 -38.08
CA LYS A 133 13.59 -7.71 -39.54
C LYS A 133 13.02 -8.94 -40.24
N ASP A 134 13.29 -10.11 -39.69
CA ASP A 134 13.03 -11.40 -40.34
C ASP A 134 11.64 -11.93 -39.94
N ASP A 135 11.29 -11.81 -38.66
CA ASP A 135 9.98 -12.23 -38.13
C ASP A 135 8.89 -11.15 -38.20
N LYS A 136 9.25 -9.94 -38.69
CA LYS A 136 8.38 -8.76 -38.81
C LYS A 136 7.70 -8.37 -37.49
N TYR A 137 8.48 -8.28 -36.42
CA TYR A 137 8.08 -7.85 -35.07
C TYR A 137 7.28 -8.88 -34.24
N LYS A 138 7.03 -10.09 -34.75
CA LYS A 138 6.10 -11.06 -34.13
C LYS A 138 6.52 -11.51 -32.71
N LYS A 139 7.75 -12.00 -32.54
CA LYS A 139 8.31 -12.46 -31.25
C LYS A 139 8.37 -11.32 -30.25
N GLY A 140 8.63 -10.09 -30.71
CA GLY A 140 8.60 -8.89 -29.86
C GLY A 140 7.19 -8.50 -29.42
N ASP A 141 6.18 -8.59 -30.29
CA ASP A 141 4.77 -8.42 -29.92
C ASP A 141 4.33 -9.47 -28.87
N GLU A 142 4.77 -10.72 -29.00
CA GLU A 142 4.54 -11.79 -28.01
C GLU A 142 5.22 -11.51 -26.66
N ILE A 143 6.49 -11.08 -26.64
CA ILE A 143 7.21 -10.71 -25.41
C ILE A 143 6.57 -9.48 -24.77
N ASN A 144 6.29 -8.43 -25.54
CA ASN A 144 5.64 -7.20 -25.08
C ASN A 144 4.27 -7.49 -24.44
N THR A 145 3.50 -8.45 -24.97
CA THR A 145 2.23 -8.90 -24.39
C THR A 145 2.43 -9.54 -23.00
N ARG A 146 3.42 -10.42 -22.84
CA ARG A 146 3.75 -11.03 -21.53
C ARG A 146 4.24 -9.98 -20.53
N LEU A 147 5.06 -9.03 -20.99
CA LEU A 147 5.54 -7.91 -20.19
C LEU A 147 4.40 -7.02 -19.70
N VAL A 148 3.48 -6.58 -20.56
CA VAL A 148 2.30 -5.78 -20.15
C VAL A 148 1.45 -6.53 -19.12
N ALA A 149 1.27 -7.85 -19.27
CA ALA A 149 0.57 -8.68 -18.28
C ALA A 149 1.29 -8.71 -16.92
N ALA A 150 2.63 -8.87 -16.90
CA ALA A 150 3.44 -8.80 -15.69
C ALA A 150 3.37 -7.40 -15.02
N GLY A 151 3.31 -6.33 -15.82
CA GLY A 151 3.11 -4.95 -15.35
C GLY A 151 1.77 -4.76 -14.67
N LYS A 152 0.69 -5.33 -15.22
CA LYS A 152 -0.62 -5.34 -14.56
C LYS A 152 -0.57 -6.13 -13.24
N ALA A 153 0.01 -7.33 -13.24
CA ALA A 153 0.15 -8.13 -12.03
C ALA A 153 0.95 -7.40 -10.93
N CYS A 154 2.03 -6.70 -11.31
CA CYS A 154 2.75 -5.80 -10.40
C CYS A 154 1.88 -4.66 -9.88
N PHE A 155 1.02 -4.05 -10.70
CA PHE A 155 0.10 -3.01 -10.23
C PHE A 155 -0.86 -3.56 -9.18
N ASP A 156 -1.57 -4.63 -9.52
CA ASP A 156 -2.57 -5.25 -8.65
C ASP A 156 -1.95 -5.65 -7.29
N VAL A 157 -0.74 -6.24 -7.30
CA VAL A 157 0.01 -6.58 -6.07
C VAL A 157 0.52 -5.35 -5.32
N SER A 158 0.96 -4.28 -5.99
CA SER A 158 1.34 -3.04 -5.30
C SER A 158 0.17 -2.41 -4.53
N GLN A 159 -1.06 -2.53 -5.04
CA GLN A 159 -2.27 -2.03 -4.37
C GLN A 159 -2.76 -2.96 -3.26
N GLU A 160 -2.68 -4.28 -3.47
CA GLU A 160 -2.85 -5.28 -2.41
C GLU A 160 -1.90 -5.02 -1.23
N MET A 161 -0.63 -4.72 -1.52
CA MET A 161 0.38 -4.40 -0.50
C MET A 161 0.07 -3.08 0.24
N GLU A 162 -0.30 -2.02 -0.49
CA GLU A 162 -0.70 -0.76 0.11
C GLU A 162 -1.90 -0.93 1.08
N ASN A 163 -2.89 -1.74 0.69
CA ASN A 163 -4.07 -2.01 1.50
C ASN A 163 -3.73 -2.78 2.80
N ILE A 164 -2.86 -3.80 2.73
CA ILE A 164 -2.41 -4.57 3.90
C ILE A 164 -1.64 -3.70 4.89
N PHE A 165 -0.74 -2.83 4.41
CA PHE A 165 -0.04 -1.86 5.27
C PHE A 165 -0.99 -0.83 5.87
N THR A 166 -1.98 -0.35 5.10
CA THR A 166 -2.98 0.61 5.59
C THR A 166 -3.82 0.00 6.72
N ALA A 167 -4.31 -1.22 6.54
CA ALA A 167 -5.06 -1.95 7.56
C ALA A 167 -4.21 -2.30 8.81
N TYR A 168 -2.89 -2.44 8.65
CA TYR A 168 -1.95 -2.53 9.78
C TYR A 168 -1.86 -1.20 10.54
N ALA A 169 -1.66 -0.08 9.84
CA ALA A 169 -1.53 1.25 10.44
C ALA A 169 -2.83 1.68 11.16
N GLU A 170 -4.01 1.40 10.57
CA GLU A 170 -5.32 1.67 11.17
C GLU A 170 -5.52 0.92 12.50
N LYS A 171 -5.04 -0.33 12.60
CA LYS A 171 -5.09 -1.11 13.84
C LYS A 171 -4.00 -0.70 14.84
N ARG A 172 -2.80 -0.36 14.38
CA ARG A 172 -1.63 -0.13 15.23
C ARG A 172 -1.57 1.28 15.83
N ALA A 173 -2.08 2.29 15.14
CA ALA A 173 -2.01 3.67 15.64
C ALA A 173 -2.76 3.87 16.98
N PRO A 174 -3.97 3.32 17.23
CA PRO A 174 -4.63 3.37 18.54
C PRO A 174 -3.81 2.79 19.71
N ASP A 175 -3.07 1.69 19.50
CA ASP A 175 -2.17 1.14 20.52
C ASP A 175 -1.07 2.14 20.89
N LEU A 176 -0.47 2.75 19.86
CA LEU A 176 0.64 3.69 20.01
C LEU A 176 0.17 4.99 20.66
N VAL A 177 -1.02 5.50 20.32
CA VAL A 177 -1.66 6.62 21.05
C VAL A 177 -1.86 6.25 22.53
N SER A 178 -2.31 5.03 22.81
CA SER A 178 -2.55 4.54 24.17
C SER A 178 -1.26 4.38 24.98
N ALA A 179 -0.14 4.09 24.32
CA ALA A 179 1.19 3.94 24.91
C ALA A 179 2.01 5.25 24.96
N SER A 180 1.66 6.27 24.17
CA SER A 180 2.40 7.52 24.05
C SER A 180 2.39 8.33 25.36
N SER A 181 3.50 9.03 25.62
CA SER A 181 3.64 10.00 26.71
C SER A 181 2.79 11.25 26.48
N ASN A 182 2.63 11.68 25.22
CA ASN A 182 1.84 12.84 24.81
C ASN A 182 0.56 12.41 24.08
N LYS A 183 -0.34 11.74 24.82
CA LYS A 183 -1.61 11.21 24.31
C LYS A 183 -2.45 12.24 23.54
N PRO A 184 -2.58 13.52 23.95
CA PRO A 184 -3.32 14.52 23.17
C PRO A 184 -2.70 14.77 21.79
N ALA A 185 -1.38 14.95 21.68
CA ALA A 185 -0.71 15.19 20.40
C ALA A 185 -0.65 13.95 19.51
N ALA A 186 -0.68 12.75 20.10
CA ALA A 186 -0.79 11.48 19.40
C ALA A 186 -2.21 11.24 18.85
N GLN A 187 -3.24 11.40 19.69
CA GLN A 187 -4.65 11.29 19.30
C GLN A 187 -5.02 12.32 18.22
N GLN A 188 -4.44 13.52 18.29
CA GLN A 188 -4.65 14.55 17.28
C GLN A 188 -4.10 14.14 15.91
N ARG A 189 -2.88 13.59 15.83
CA ARG A 189 -2.31 13.07 14.57
C ARG A 189 -3.14 11.93 14.00
N LEU A 190 -3.63 11.02 14.85
CA LEU A 190 -4.52 9.93 14.42
C LEU A 190 -5.81 10.47 13.82
N SER A 191 -6.45 11.45 14.45
CA SER A 191 -7.67 12.08 13.93
C SER A 191 -7.42 12.85 12.61
N ASP A 192 -6.29 13.55 12.52
CA ASP A 192 -5.89 14.28 11.31
C ASP A 192 -5.56 13.32 10.15
N TRP A 193 -4.98 12.15 10.43
CA TRP A 193 -4.79 11.09 9.42
C TRP A 193 -6.11 10.44 9.01
N GLN A 194 -7.04 10.21 9.94
CA GLN A 194 -8.37 9.69 9.64
C GLN A 194 -9.13 10.64 8.70
N MET A 195 -9.02 11.96 8.90
CA MET A 195 -9.55 12.96 7.96
C MET A 195 -8.94 12.83 6.55
N ALA A 196 -7.63 12.57 6.45
CA ALA A 196 -6.98 12.32 5.17
C ALA A 196 -7.40 10.98 4.54
N ARG A 197 -7.50 9.89 5.32
CA ARG A 197 -8.03 8.58 4.88
C ARG A 197 -9.44 8.69 4.31
N ASP A 198 -10.26 9.58 4.86
CA ASP A 198 -11.59 9.90 4.36
C ASP A 198 -11.59 10.50 2.93
N LEU A 199 -10.55 11.27 2.58
CA LEU A 199 -10.31 11.74 1.21
C LEU A 199 -9.76 10.62 0.31
N SER A 200 -8.87 9.77 0.83
CA SER A 200 -8.41 8.56 0.13
C SER A 200 -9.58 7.63 -0.24
N ASN A 201 -10.58 7.51 0.63
CA ASN A 201 -11.75 6.65 0.38
C ASN A 201 -12.65 7.23 -0.72
N GLU A 202 -12.69 8.55 -0.87
CA GLU A 202 -13.35 9.21 -2.01
C GLU A 202 -12.57 8.99 -3.32
N LEU A 203 -11.25 9.23 -3.30
CA LEU A 203 -10.35 8.96 -4.44
C LEU A 203 -10.39 7.49 -4.88
N ALA A 204 -10.64 6.56 -3.96
CA ALA A 204 -10.75 5.13 -4.25
C ALA A 204 -11.97 4.75 -5.10
N LYS A 205 -12.99 5.62 -5.21
CA LYS A 205 -14.10 5.43 -6.17
C LYS A 205 -13.66 5.64 -7.63
N GLY A 206 -12.45 6.16 -7.86
CA GLY A 206 -11.88 6.33 -9.19
C GLY A 206 -12.73 7.25 -10.07
N THR A 207 -13.13 6.78 -11.24
CA THR A 207 -14.00 7.51 -12.18
C THR A 207 -15.42 7.78 -11.64
N LYS A 208 -15.78 7.23 -10.46
CA LYS A 208 -17.04 7.46 -9.75
C LYS A 208 -16.88 8.32 -8.48
N ALA A 209 -15.75 9.01 -8.32
CA ALA A 209 -15.56 9.94 -7.19
C ALA A 209 -16.45 11.18 -7.34
N ASP A 210 -17.05 11.62 -6.24
CA ASP A 210 -17.85 12.84 -6.19
C ASP A 210 -16.95 14.07 -6.10
N LEU A 211 -16.98 14.93 -7.12
CA LEU A 211 -16.17 16.14 -7.21
C LEU A 211 -16.51 17.17 -6.11
N ALA A 212 -17.75 17.22 -5.62
CA ALA A 212 -18.14 18.08 -4.51
C ALA A 212 -17.63 17.53 -3.17
N ALA A 213 -17.68 16.21 -2.97
CA ALA A 213 -17.04 15.56 -1.83
C ALA A 213 -15.50 15.74 -1.85
N LEU A 214 -14.85 15.55 -3.01
CA LEU A 214 -13.42 15.79 -3.18
C LEU A 214 -13.05 17.25 -2.86
N ASP A 215 -13.77 18.24 -3.38
CA ASP A 215 -13.53 19.66 -3.08
C ASP A 215 -13.68 19.99 -1.60
N THR A 216 -14.74 19.47 -0.96
CA THR A 216 -15.04 19.71 0.46
C THR A 216 -13.99 19.07 1.36
N LYS A 217 -13.64 17.80 1.14
CA LYS A 217 -12.59 17.09 1.89
C LYS A 217 -11.19 17.69 1.64
N THR A 218 -10.92 18.18 0.43
CA THR A 218 -9.66 18.87 0.08
C THR A 218 -9.49 20.19 0.84
N LYS A 219 -10.57 20.98 0.96
CA LYS A 219 -10.57 22.23 1.75
C LYS A 219 -10.31 21.94 3.23
N ALA A 220 -11.09 21.05 3.84
CA ALA A 220 -10.92 20.65 5.24
C ALA A 220 -9.50 20.12 5.54
N LEU A 221 -8.95 19.28 4.68
CA LEU A 221 -7.56 18.79 4.79
C LEU A 221 -6.53 19.94 4.69
N SER A 222 -6.74 20.88 3.76
CA SER A 222 -5.84 22.03 3.58
C SER A 222 -5.87 22.96 4.80
N GLU A 223 -7.06 23.35 5.25
CA GLU A 223 -7.27 24.22 6.42
C GLU A 223 -6.72 23.59 7.71
N MET A 224 -6.92 22.28 7.89
CA MET A 224 -6.34 21.55 9.02
C MET A 224 -4.81 21.57 8.96
N VAL A 225 -4.20 21.15 7.84
CA VAL A 225 -2.74 21.03 7.75
C VAL A 225 -2.04 22.39 7.76
N GLU A 226 -2.63 23.43 7.16
CA GLU A 226 -2.11 24.81 7.24
C GLU A 226 -2.16 25.34 8.68
N LYS A 227 -3.25 25.07 9.42
CA LYS A 227 -3.34 25.38 10.85
C LYS A 227 -2.30 24.61 11.69
N ARG A 228 -1.95 23.37 11.33
CA ARG A 228 -0.89 22.60 12.01
C ARG A 228 0.50 23.16 11.71
N LEU A 229 0.79 23.49 10.45
CA LEU A 229 2.11 24.02 10.07
C LEU A 229 2.34 25.48 10.51
N ALA A 230 1.28 26.20 10.86
CA ALA A 230 1.36 27.51 11.52
C ALA A 230 1.78 27.43 13.00
N ASP A 231 1.70 26.26 13.64
CA ASP A 231 2.22 26.03 15.00
C ASP A 231 3.73 25.70 14.93
N PRO A 232 4.62 26.52 15.53
CA PRO A 232 6.06 26.26 15.53
C PRO A 232 6.46 24.89 16.12
N ALA A 233 5.67 24.32 17.03
CA ALA A 233 5.92 22.99 17.60
C ALA A 233 5.62 21.85 16.62
N LEU A 234 4.85 22.12 15.55
CA LEU A 234 4.41 21.14 14.56
C LEU A 234 4.94 21.42 13.14
N ALA A 235 5.45 22.63 12.86
CA ALA A 235 6.03 23.01 11.57
C ALA A 235 7.19 22.09 11.10
N ALA A 236 7.92 21.47 12.03
CA ALA A 236 8.98 20.50 11.75
C ALA A 236 8.49 19.05 11.51
N SER A 237 7.20 18.76 11.70
CA SER A 237 6.61 17.43 11.51
C SER A 237 6.79 16.96 10.07
N SER A 238 7.32 15.75 9.88
CA SER A 238 7.26 15.01 8.62
C SER A 238 5.82 14.70 8.22
N PHE A 239 4.99 14.28 9.16
CA PHE A 239 3.59 13.93 8.94
C PHE A 239 2.78 15.11 8.37
N TYR A 240 2.82 16.29 8.99
CA TYR A 240 2.08 17.44 8.47
C TYR A 240 2.70 18.07 7.22
N ARG A 241 4.04 18.08 7.07
CA ARG A 241 4.68 18.62 5.86
C ARG A 241 4.37 17.79 4.62
N ASP A 242 4.46 16.47 4.74
CA ASP A 242 4.21 15.55 3.62
C ASP A 242 2.71 15.52 3.27
N LEU A 243 1.81 15.55 4.27
CA LEU A 243 0.37 15.75 4.03
C LEU A 243 0.04 17.08 3.33
N ASN A 244 0.78 18.17 3.61
CA ASN A 244 0.56 19.42 2.88
C ASN A 244 1.04 19.30 1.43
N LYS A 245 2.32 18.98 1.27
CA LYS A 245 3.05 19.03 0.00
C LYS A 245 2.55 17.99 -1.00
N ASP A 246 2.47 16.74 -0.56
CA ASP A 246 2.25 15.58 -1.44
C ASP A 246 0.78 15.13 -1.48
N VAL A 247 -0.09 15.73 -0.64
CA VAL A 247 -1.55 15.54 -0.69
C VAL A 247 -2.32 16.86 -0.86
N ALA A 248 -2.33 17.76 0.12
CA ALA A 248 -3.27 18.89 0.14
C ALA A 248 -3.06 19.91 -1.00
N VAL A 249 -1.80 20.23 -1.34
CA VAL A 249 -1.47 21.12 -2.47
C VAL A 249 -1.84 20.48 -3.80
N GLU A 250 -1.42 19.24 -4.07
CA GLU A 250 -1.73 18.57 -5.33
C GLU A 250 -3.22 18.19 -5.46
N MET A 251 -3.94 17.98 -4.35
CA MET A 251 -5.41 17.84 -4.35
C MET A 251 -6.12 19.15 -4.70
N ARG A 252 -5.70 20.29 -4.11
CA ARG A 252 -6.25 21.63 -4.46
C ARG A 252 -6.05 21.96 -5.94
N LYS A 253 -4.92 21.54 -6.51
CA LYS A 253 -4.64 21.63 -7.94
C LYS A 253 -5.52 20.66 -8.74
N THR A 254 -5.55 19.38 -8.38
CA THR A 254 -6.34 18.34 -9.08
C THR A 254 -7.83 18.67 -9.16
N VAL A 255 -8.45 19.12 -8.06
CA VAL A 255 -9.87 19.51 -8.04
C VAL A 255 -10.13 20.72 -8.93
N ARG A 256 -9.20 21.68 -9.00
CA ARG A 256 -9.28 22.84 -9.89
C ARG A 256 -9.17 22.42 -11.35
N GLU A 257 -8.17 21.61 -11.68
CA GLU A 257 -7.95 21.04 -13.02
C GLU A 257 -9.20 20.31 -13.52
N ILE A 258 -9.84 19.50 -12.67
CA ILE A 258 -11.11 18.81 -13.01
C ILE A 258 -12.28 19.80 -13.17
N LYS A 259 -12.42 20.81 -12.29
CA LYS A 259 -13.48 21.84 -12.42
C LYS A 259 -13.36 22.64 -13.72
N GLU A 260 -12.14 22.96 -14.15
CA GLU A 260 -11.86 23.61 -15.43
C GLU A 260 -12.09 22.67 -16.63
N LYS A 261 -11.81 21.36 -16.48
CA LYS A 261 -11.85 20.35 -17.55
C LYS A 261 -12.46 19.04 -17.03
N PRO A 262 -13.81 18.91 -16.95
CA PRO A 262 -14.47 17.77 -16.29
C PRO A 262 -14.06 16.37 -16.76
N LYS A 263 -13.63 16.23 -18.03
CA LYS A 263 -13.07 14.97 -18.58
C LYS A 263 -11.86 14.44 -17.80
N LEU A 264 -11.13 15.30 -17.08
CA LEU A 264 -10.00 14.88 -16.24
C LEU A 264 -10.44 14.02 -15.05
N LEU A 265 -11.71 14.05 -14.61
CA LEU A 265 -12.23 13.12 -13.61
C LEU A 265 -12.14 11.66 -14.09
N GLN A 266 -12.41 11.43 -15.38
CA GLN A 266 -12.26 10.11 -15.99
C GLN A 266 -10.78 9.73 -16.09
N GLU A 267 -9.95 10.60 -16.67
CA GLU A 267 -8.52 10.35 -16.85
C GLU A 267 -7.78 10.10 -15.53
N TYR A 268 -8.05 10.90 -14.49
CA TYR A 268 -7.39 10.82 -13.18
C TYR A 268 -7.97 9.72 -12.27
N GLY A 269 -9.20 9.28 -12.53
CA GLY A 269 -9.90 8.22 -11.81
C GLY A 269 -9.62 6.80 -12.28
N GLU A 270 -9.05 6.61 -13.48
CA GLU A 270 -8.63 5.29 -13.97
C GLU A 270 -7.69 4.58 -12.98
N GLN A 271 -7.97 3.31 -12.66
CA GLN A 271 -7.10 2.49 -11.81
C GLN A 271 -5.91 1.98 -12.61
N ARG A 272 -4.88 2.82 -12.73
CA ARG A 272 -3.64 2.57 -13.47
C ARG A 272 -2.41 3.09 -12.71
N PRO A 273 -1.21 2.55 -12.94
CA PRO A 273 0.01 2.95 -12.25
C PRO A 273 0.28 4.47 -12.31
N ARG A 274 0.73 5.05 -11.19
CA ARG A 274 1.03 6.50 -11.00
C ARG A 274 -0.08 7.47 -11.44
N ASN A 275 -1.32 7.02 -11.64
CA ASN A 275 -2.40 7.95 -11.95
C ASN A 275 -2.69 8.89 -10.78
N ARG A 276 -3.27 10.05 -11.05
CA ARG A 276 -3.42 11.12 -10.06
C ARG A 276 -4.15 10.66 -8.80
N PHE A 277 -5.31 9.99 -8.90
CA PHE A 277 -6.02 9.52 -7.71
C PHE A 277 -5.31 8.36 -7.01
N VAL A 278 -4.68 7.45 -7.77
CA VAL A 278 -3.92 6.31 -7.24
C VAL A 278 -2.69 6.79 -6.45
N TYR A 279 -1.95 7.76 -6.99
CA TYR A 279 -0.80 8.37 -6.35
C TYR A 279 -1.19 9.10 -5.05
N LEU A 280 -2.22 9.96 -5.10
CA LEU A 280 -2.66 10.73 -3.93
C LEU A 280 -3.27 9.83 -2.84
N ARG A 281 -3.99 8.77 -3.23
CA ARG A 281 -4.37 7.67 -2.32
C ARG A 281 -3.15 7.05 -1.64
N SER A 282 -2.11 6.70 -2.40
CA SER A 282 -0.88 6.10 -1.88
C SER A 282 -0.12 7.01 -0.90
N GLN A 283 -0.07 8.32 -1.16
CA GLN A 283 0.53 9.30 -0.25
C GLN A 283 -0.24 9.42 1.07
N ILE A 284 -1.56 9.31 1.06
CA ILE A 284 -2.38 9.28 2.30
C ILE A 284 -2.19 7.95 3.04
N ASN A 285 -2.28 6.84 2.32
CA ASN A 285 -2.31 5.48 2.85
C ASN A 285 -0.95 5.03 3.38
N ALA A 286 0.01 4.79 2.49
CA ALA A 286 1.33 4.31 2.85
C ALA A 286 2.25 5.42 3.37
N GLY A 287 2.21 6.60 2.74
CA GLY A 287 3.01 7.77 3.19
C GLY A 287 2.55 8.29 4.55
N GLY A 288 1.32 8.79 4.61
CA GLY A 288 0.70 9.34 5.82
C GLY A 288 0.59 8.29 6.94
N GLY A 289 0.18 7.05 6.62
CA GLY A 289 0.09 5.97 7.60
C GLY A 289 1.44 5.60 8.20
N ARG A 290 2.53 5.59 7.41
CA ARG A 290 3.88 5.42 7.96
C ARG A 290 4.29 6.62 8.80
N ASN A 291 4.19 7.84 8.28
CA ASN A 291 4.63 9.04 9.00
C ASN A 291 3.86 9.24 10.32
N LEU A 292 2.61 8.78 10.40
CA LEU A 292 1.81 8.71 11.63
C LEU A 292 2.45 7.78 12.66
N LEU A 293 2.73 6.52 12.29
CA LEU A 293 3.38 5.54 13.18
C LEU A 293 4.78 6.01 13.61
N ASP A 294 5.58 6.54 12.66
CA ASP A 294 6.93 7.08 12.87
C ASP A 294 6.93 8.35 13.74
N GLU A 295 5.82 9.07 13.93
CA GLU A 295 5.70 10.23 14.82
C GLU A 295 4.99 9.98 16.14
N ILE A 296 4.07 9.02 16.23
CA ILE A 296 3.44 8.65 17.51
C ILE A 296 4.38 7.78 18.37
N SER A 297 5.33 7.08 17.75
CA SER A 297 6.33 6.23 18.43
C SER A 297 7.55 7.00 18.99
N LYS A 298 7.45 8.33 19.11
CA LYS A 298 8.51 9.23 19.63
C LYS A 298 8.13 9.77 21.02
#